data_AF-A0A9D5QH62-F1
#
_entry.id   AF-A0A9D5QH62-F1
#
_cell.length_a   1.000
_cell.length_b   1.000
_cell.length_c   1.000
_cell.angle_alpha   90.00
_cell.angle_beta   90.00
_cell.angle_gamma   90.00
#
_symmetry.space_group_name_H-M   'P 1'
#
loop_
_entity.id
_entity.type
_entity.pdbx_description
1 polymer ?
#
loop_
_entity_poly.entity_id
_entity_poly.type
_entity_poly.pdbx_seq_one_letter_code
_entity_poly.pdbx_strand_id
1 'polypeptide(L)'
;MYFLGMAHDMLRRIEDLYRELPGVACEGCGECCVSPACTLAEFVYLMKGAGEQLPAGIFRERVLSTPEEHPSYENNLKCFFLTGNSCCVHSARTGACRLFGLPALRELGIRDMVYCARGIKATGDNVDAAWIREWLERLVQVDAALYAYGEEPYFVTGFNVHCWLDIYFDESIDAGVFSDLRRLLRDHLDLGFLEGTYVPQTGLKEKVDKISVLSAMQGMADPETITRLLVSIRDDYPRTGTYYVQEALALLAALGNGP
;
A
#
# COMPACT_ATOMS: atom_id res chain seq x y z
N MET A 1 -1.13 -24.85 -14.43
CA MET A 1 -2.02 -24.31 -15.49
C MET A 1 -3.17 -23.46 -14.94
N TYR A 2 -3.73 -23.75 -13.75
CA TYR A 2 -4.75 -22.91 -13.11
C TYR A 2 -4.25 -21.53 -12.60
N PHE A 3 -2.99 -21.44 -12.15
CA PHE A 3 -2.42 -20.21 -11.56
C PHE A 3 -2.13 -19.08 -12.56
N LEU A 4 -1.69 -19.41 -13.79
CA LEU A 4 -1.44 -18.41 -14.84
C LEU A 4 -2.72 -17.69 -15.30
N GLY A 5 -3.87 -18.39 -15.27
CA GLY A 5 -5.18 -17.80 -15.59
C GLY A 5 -5.63 -16.78 -14.54
N MET A 6 -5.37 -17.06 -13.26
CA MET A 6 -5.74 -16.17 -12.15
C MET A 6 -4.94 -14.85 -12.16
N ALA A 7 -3.63 -14.93 -12.44
CA ALA A 7 -2.77 -13.75 -12.54
C ALA A 7 -3.18 -12.79 -13.68
N HIS A 8 -3.47 -13.37 -14.85
CA HIS A 8 -3.89 -12.62 -16.02
C HIS A 8 -5.28 -12.01 -15.81
N ASP A 9 -6.18 -12.73 -15.13
CA ASP A 9 -7.49 -12.23 -14.77
C ASP A 9 -7.42 -11.06 -13.77
N MET A 10 -6.57 -11.16 -12.74
CA MET A 10 -6.35 -10.11 -11.75
C MET A 10 -5.86 -8.79 -12.40
N LEU A 11 -4.79 -8.84 -13.20
CA LEU A 11 -4.24 -7.64 -13.84
C LEU A 11 -5.23 -7.00 -14.80
N ARG A 12 -5.97 -7.82 -15.56
CA ARG A 12 -7.03 -7.35 -16.45
C ARG A 12 -8.15 -6.65 -15.66
N ARG A 13 -8.59 -7.22 -14.54
CA ARG A 13 -9.62 -6.61 -13.68
C ARG A 13 -9.17 -5.26 -13.11
N ILE A 14 -7.91 -5.14 -12.68
CA ILE A 14 -7.34 -3.84 -12.27
C ILE A 14 -7.33 -2.85 -13.42
N GLU A 15 -6.87 -3.27 -14.59
CA GLU A 15 -6.79 -2.39 -15.75
C GLU A 15 -8.18 -1.88 -16.16
N ASP A 16 -9.19 -2.77 -16.17
CA ASP A 16 -10.58 -2.43 -16.44
C ASP A 16 -11.11 -1.41 -15.41
N LEU A 17 -10.88 -1.64 -14.11
CA LEU A 17 -11.24 -0.68 -13.06
C LEU A 17 -10.55 0.68 -13.24
N TYR A 18 -9.28 0.70 -13.66
CA TYR A 18 -8.53 1.93 -13.89
C TYR A 18 -8.96 2.70 -15.13
N ARG A 19 -9.58 2.05 -16.11
CA ARG A 19 -10.16 2.71 -17.29
C ARG A 19 -11.45 3.47 -16.97
N GLU A 20 -12.15 3.09 -15.89
CA GLU A 20 -13.35 3.78 -15.43
C GLU A 20 -13.04 5.13 -14.76
N LEU A 21 -11.83 5.29 -14.20
CA LEU A 21 -11.45 6.49 -13.49
C LEU A 21 -11.27 7.68 -14.45
N PRO A 22 -11.72 8.89 -14.07
CA PRO A 22 -11.54 10.06 -14.90
C PRO A 22 -10.04 10.35 -15.08
N GLY A 23 -9.72 10.93 -16.23
CA GLY A 23 -8.37 11.39 -16.51
C GLY A 23 -7.97 12.47 -15.50
N VAL A 24 -6.80 12.29 -14.89
CA VAL A 24 -6.14 13.32 -14.09
C VAL A 24 -4.82 13.65 -14.78
N ALA A 25 -4.71 14.88 -15.28
CA ALA A 25 -3.50 15.35 -15.96
C ALA A 25 -2.37 15.58 -14.95
N CYS A 26 -1.16 15.11 -15.28
CA CYS A 26 0.03 15.42 -14.51
C CYS A 26 0.53 16.83 -14.86
N GLU A 27 0.54 17.73 -13.88
CA GLU A 27 1.04 19.11 -14.05
C GLU A 27 2.56 19.23 -13.83
N GLY A 28 3.27 18.14 -13.53
CA GLY A 28 4.70 18.17 -13.27
C GLY A 28 5.06 18.97 -12.00
N CYS A 29 4.28 18.83 -10.92
CA CYS A 29 4.48 19.52 -9.65
C CYS A 29 5.13 18.68 -8.55
N GLY A 30 5.18 17.35 -8.72
CA GLY A 30 5.66 16.41 -7.71
C GLY A 30 4.70 16.14 -6.54
N GLU A 31 3.70 16.98 -6.29
CA GLU A 31 2.83 16.86 -5.09
C GLU A 31 2.09 15.52 -5.01
N CYS A 32 1.54 15.02 -6.11
CA CYS A 32 0.83 13.73 -6.08
C CYS A 32 1.74 12.50 -5.95
N CYS A 33 3.07 12.68 -6.02
CA CYS A 33 4.04 11.60 -5.96
C CYS A 33 4.44 11.27 -4.52
N VAL A 34 3.42 11.03 -3.70
CA VAL A 34 3.55 10.35 -2.41
C VAL A 34 3.63 8.85 -2.66
N SER A 35 4.44 8.12 -1.90
CA SER A 35 4.49 6.66 -1.92
C SER A 35 3.09 6.14 -1.59
N PRO A 36 2.37 5.57 -2.56
CA PRO A 36 0.97 5.23 -2.35
C PRO A 36 0.86 4.04 -1.42
N ALA A 37 -0.15 4.05 -0.55
CA ALA A 37 -0.73 2.83 -0.05
C ALA A 37 -1.42 2.12 -1.23
N CYS A 38 -1.23 0.81 -1.32
CA CYS A 38 -1.76 0.00 -2.40
C CYS A 38 -1.96 -1.43 -1.95
N THR A 39 -2.86 -2.12 -2.62
CA THR A 39 -3.06 -3.55 -2.39
C THR A 39 -1.97 -4.39 -3.07
N LEU A 40 -1.99 -5.72 -2.85
CA LEU A 40 -1.03 -6.62 -3.49
C LEU A 40 -1.17 -6.57 -5.01
N ALA A 41 -2.40 -6.66 -5.50
CA ALA A 41 -2.70 -6.66 -6.91
C ALA A 41 -2.27 -5.33 -7.57
N GLU A 42 -2.51 -4.20 -6.89
CA GLU A 42 -2.03 -2.88 -7.33
C GLU A 42 -0.50 -2.78 -7.35
N PHE A 43 0.18 -3.35 -6.35
CA PHE A 43 1.63 -3.40 -6.30
C PHE A 43 2.21 -4.20 -7.48
N VAL A 44 1.67 -5.39 -7.74
CA VAL A 44 2.08 -6.20 -8.91
C VAL A 44 1.85 -5.43 -10.20
N TYR A 45 0.69 -4.77 -10.35
CA TYR A 45 0.38 -3.94 -11.52
C TYR A 45 1.40 -2.80 -11.69
N LEU A 46 1.69 -2.06 -10.61
CA LEU A 46 2.65 -0.96 -10.61
C LEU A 46 4.04 -1.43 -11.03
N MET A 47 4.54 -2.50 -10.42
CA MET A 47 5.90 -2.99 -10.64
C MET A 47 6.09 -3.58 -12.04
N LYS A 48 5.08 -4.28 -12.58
CA LYS A 48 5.11 -4.74 -13.97
C LYS A 48 5.12 -3.58 -14.95
N GLY A 49 4.19 -2.65 -14.79
CA GLY A 49 4.11 -1.49 -15.67
C GLY A 49 5.37 -0.62 -15.60
N ALA A 50 5.99 -0.53 -14.42
CA ALA A 50 7.28 0.14 -14.26
C ALA A 50 8.42 -0.58 -14.99
N GLY A 51 8.51 -1.91 -14.88
CA GLY A 51 9.51 -2.71 -15.60
C GLY A 51 9.36 -2.68 -17.12
N GLU A 52 8.13 -2.48 -17.62
CA GLU A 52 7.84 -2.32 -19.06
C GLU A 52 8.15 -0.90 -19.57
N GLN A 53 7.96 0.12 -18.74
CA GLN A 53 8.15 1.53 -19.12
C GLN A 53 9.58 2.04 -18.97
N LEU A 54 10.33 1.48 -18.01
CA LEU A 54 11.63 2.00 -17.63
C LEU A 54 12.77 1.11 -18.15
N PRO A 55 13.91 1.70 -18.57
CA PRO A 55 15.12 0.92 -18.81
C PRO A 55 15.51 0.15 -17.54
N ALA A 56 15.97 -1.10 -17.69
CA ALA A 56 16.26 -2.00 -16.57
C ALA A 56 17.18 -1.39 -15.49
N GLY A 57 18.20 -0.63 -15.90
CA GLY A 57 19.09 0.07 -14.98
C GLY A 57 18.39 1.14 -14.14
N ILE A 58 17.49 1.91 -14.76
CA ILE A 58 16.69 2.93 -14.09
C ILE A 58 15.66 2.28 -13.17
N PHE A 59 14.98 1.22 -13.64
CA PHE A 59 14.04 0.47 -12.80
C PHE A 59 14.74 -0.06 -11.54
N ARG A 60 15.89 -0.71 -11.71
CA ARG A 60 16.73 -1.18 -10.60
C ARG A 60 17.08 -0.05 -9.63
N GLU A 61 17.60 1.06 -10.15
CA GLU A 61 17.97 2.23 -9.34
C GLU A 61 16.78 2.75 -8.52
N ARG A 62 15.59 2.84 -9.12
CA ARG A 62 14.39 3.32 -8.43
C ARG A 62 13.93 2.38 -7.32
N VAL A 63 13.86 1.08 -7.59
CA VAL A 63 13.42 0.09 -6.59
C VAL A 63 14.39 -0.01 -5.42
N LEU A 64 15.68 0.22 -5.65
CA LEU A 64 16.71 0.20 -4.61
C LEU A 64 16.90 1.54 -3.90
N SER A 65 16.20 2.61 -4.31
CA SER A 65 16.36 3.92 -3.68
C SER A 65 15.88 3.90 -2.23
N THR A 66 16.56 4.67 -1.38
CA THR A 66 16.17 4.82 0.03
C THR A 66 14.86 5.61 0.15
N PRO A 67 13.95 5.29 1.08
CA PRO A 67 12.72 6.03 1.25
C PRO A 67 13.04 7.42 1.80
N GLU A 68 12.55 8.45 1.12
CA GLU A 68 12.68 9.85 1.51
C GLU A 68 11.34 10.38 2.01
N GLU A 69 11.35 11.31 2.95
CA GLU A 69 10.13 12.04 3.33
C GLU A 69 9.66 12.96 2.19
N HIS A 70 8.35 13.08 2.04
CA HIS A 70 7.75 13.97 1.07
C HIS A 70 7.84 15.43 1.56
N PRO A 71 8.39 16.36 0.77
CA PRO A 71 8.68 17.72 1.24
C PRO A 71 7.42 18.53 1.60
N SER A 72 6.28 18.18 1.00
CA SER A 72 5.01 18.90 1.22
C SER A 72 4.11 18.24 2.27
N TYR A 73 4.38 16.98 2.65
CA TYR A 73 3.44 16.18 3.41
C TYR A 73 4.17 15.44 4.53
N GLU A 74 3.98 15.94 5.75
CA GLU A 74 4.58 15.38 6.95
C GLU A 74 4.19 13.90 7.12
N ASN A 75 5.13 13.08 7.60
CA ASN A 75 4.95 11.64 7.83
C ASN A 75 4.55 10.82 6.58
N ASN A 76 4.68 11.40 5.39
CA ASN A 76 4.44 10.71 4.13
C ASN A 76 5.77 10.51 3.41
N LEU A 77 5.93 9.35 2.76
CA LEU A 77 7.11 9.07 1.96
C LEU A 77 6.94 9.61 0.54
N LYS A 78 8.02 10.07 -0.06
CA LYS A 78 8.10 10.40 -1.48
C LYS A 78 8.11 9.11 -2.30
N CYS A 79 7.39 9.11 -3.42
CA CYS A 79 7.41 7.99 -4.35
C CYS A 79 8.74 7.94 -5.10
N PHE A 80 9.41 6.79 -5.10
CA PHE A 80 10.70 6.62 -5.79
C PHE A 80 10.61 6.68 -7.33
N PHE A 81 9.39 6.63 -7.89
CA PHE A 81 9.16 6.90 -9.32
C PHE A 81 9.01 8.40 -9.66
N LEU A 82 9.18 9.30 -8.69
CA LEU A 82 9.29 10.73 -8.96
C LEU A 82 10.63 11.05 -9.62
N THR A 83 10.60 11.58 -10.84
CA THR A 83 11.78 12.02 -11.60
C THR A 83 11.65 13.51 -11.93
N GLY A 84 12.53 14.34 -11.36
CA GLY A 84 12.29 15.77 -11.33
C GLY A 84 10.97 16.04 -10.60
N ASN A 85 9.99 16.61 -11.32
CA ASN A 85 8.65 16.87 -10.78
C ASN A 85 7.55 16.01 -11.43
N SER A 86 7.91 14.97 -12.17
CA SER A 86 6.96 14.11 -12.90
C SER A 86 7.11 12.63 -12.53
N CYS A 87 6.00 11.91 -12.51
CA CYS A 87 5.99 10.46 -12.32
C CYS A 87 6.50 9.76 -13.59
N CYS A 88 7.57 8.95 -13.47
CA CYS A 88 8.12 8.21 -14.61
C CYS A 88 7.35 6.94 -14.98
N VAL A 89 6.33 6.57 -14.19
CA VAL A 89 5.45 5.41 -14.42
C VAL A 89 3.97 5.80 -14.41
N HIS A 90 3.67 7.02 -14.86
CA HIS A 90 2.35 7.63 -14.69
C HIS A 90 1.19 6.73 -15.17
N SER A 91 1.33 6.01 -16.30
CA SER A 91 0.27 5.12 -16.79
C SER A 91 0.08 3.84 -15.95
N ALA A 92 1.10 3.45 -15.18
CA ALA A 92 1.06 2.29 -14.27
C ALA A 92 0.76 2.66 -12.81
N ARG A 93 0.43 3.93 -12.54
CA ARG A 93 0.14 4.40 -11.17
C ARG A 93 -1.09 3.69 -10.57
N THR A 94 -1.05 3.51 -9.26
CA THR A 94 -2.09 2.83 -8.46
C THR A 94 -3.37 3.67 -8.34
N GLY A 95 -4.44 3.06 -7.83
CA GLY A 95 -5.73 3.69 -7.56
C GLY A 95 -5.60 4.90 -6.67
N ALA A 96 -4.84 4.80 -5.57
CA ALA A 96 -4.57 5.92 -4.68
C ALA A 96 -4.00 7.15 -5.43
N CYS A 97 -3.06 6.94 -6.35
CA CYS A 97 -2.50 8.01 -7.18
C CYS A 97 -3.50 8.58 -8.20
N ARG A 98 -4.44 7.77 -8.69
CA ARG A 98 -5.46 8.18 -9.68
C ARG A 98 -6.60 8.96 -9.04
N LEU A 99 -6.98 8.56 -7.83
CA LEU A 99 -7.99 9.24 -7.03
C LEU A 99 -7.44 10.55 -6.45
N PHE A 100 -6.12 10.65 -6.28
CA PHE A 100 -5.49 11.84 -5.72
C PHE A 100 -5.89 13.12 -6.47
N GLY A 101 -6.53 14.05 -5.74
CA GLY A 101 -6.99 15.32 -6.28
C GLY A 101 -8.41 15.32 -6.86
N LEU A 102 -9.11 14.18 -6.88
CA LEU A 102 -10.54 14.17 -7.20
C LEU A 102 -11.33 14.92 -6.11
N PRO A 103 -12.17 15.92 -6.47
CA PRO A 103 -12.95 16.67 -5.48
C PRO A 103 -13.84 15.79 -4.60
N ALA A 104 -14.43 14.73 -5.17
CA ALA A 104 -15.28 13.79 -4.46
C ALA A 104 -14.58 13.01 -3.34
N LEU A 105 -13.24 12.91 -3.33
CA LEU A 105 -12.53 12.37 -2.17
C LEU A 105 -12.76 13.21 -0.91
N ARG A 106 -12.95 14.54 -1.05
CA ARG A 106 -13.22 15.44 0.09
C ARG A 106 -14.56 15.12 0.74
N GLU A 107 -15.53 14.66 -0.04
CA GLU A 107 -16.88 14.31 0.43
C GLU A 107 -16.88 13.01 1.26
N LEU A 108 -15.86 12.17 1.13
CA LEU A 108 -15.74 10.94 1.92
C LEU A 108 -15.41 11.20 3.40
N GLY A 109 -14.94 12.40 3.74
CA GLY A 109 -14.61 12.78 5.11
C GLY A 109 -13.48 11.94 5.72
N ILE A 110 -12.56 11.42 4.89
CA ILE A 110 -11.44 10.61 5.36
C ILE A 110 -10.55 11.48 6.24
N ARG A 111 -10.47 11.10 7.51
CA ARG A 111 -9.66 11.77 8.52
C ARG A 111 -8.18 11.68 8.14
N ASP A 112 -7.46 12.80 8.33
CA ASP A 112 -6.02 12.92 8.06
C ASP A 112 -5.63 12.70 6.56
N MET A 113 -6.61 12.65 5.65
CA MET A 113 -6.32 12.59 4.23
C MET A 113 -5.73 13.90 3.73
N VAL A 114 -4.61 13.78 3.04
CA VAL A 114 -3.89 14.89 2.46
C VAL A 114 -4.44 15.18 1.06
N TYR A 115 -4.72 16.45 0.80
CA TYR A 115 -5.24 16.89 -0.51
C TYR A 115 -4.18 17.68 -1.28
N CYS A 116 -4.24 17.58 -2.61
CA CYS A 116 -3.43 18.43 -3.48
C CYS A 116 -3.69 19.91 -3.18
N ALA A 117 -2.62 20.68 -2.92
CA ALA A 117 -2.72 22.11 -2.62
C ALA A 117 -3.09 22.93 -3.86
N ARG A 118 -2.83 22.40 -5.06
CA ARG A 118 -3.06 23.08 -6.34
C ARG A 118 -4.49 22.97 -6.88
N GLY A 119 -5.31 22.09 -6.32
CA GLY A 119 -6.70 21.91 -6.76
C GLY A 119 -6.81 21.32 -8.16
N ILE A 120 -6.49 20.03 -8.27
CA ILE A 120 -6.51 19.29 -9.55
C ILE A 120 -7.91 19.31 -10.17
N LYS A 121 -7.99 19.54 -11.49
CA LYS A 121 -9.23 19.42 -12.26
C LYS A 121 -9.25 18.08 -12.98
N ALA A 122 -10.12 17.18 -12.54
CA ALA A 122 -10.40 15.94 -13.27
C ALA A 122 -11.05 16.26 -14.62
N THR A 123 -10.71 15.50 -15.66
CA THR A 123 -11.38 15.57 -16.96
C THR A 123 -12.43 14.46 -17.03
N GLY A 124 -13.72 14.81 -17.00
CA GLY A 124 -14.84 13.86 -17.08
C GLY A 124 -16.04 14.24 -16.20
N ASP A 125 -17.21 13.68 -16.49
CA ASP A 125 -18.45 13.92 -15.75
C ASP A 125 -18.51 13.15 -14.40
N ASN A 126 -19.12 13.80 -13.40
CA ASN A 126 -19.67 13.29 -12.12
C ASN A 126 -19.07 12.02 -11.51
N VAL A 127 -17.84 12.10 -10.99
CA VAL A 127 -17.41 11.22 -9.90
C VAL A 127 -17.86 11.85 -8.59
N ASP A 128 -18.73 11.16 -7.84
CA ASP A 128 -19.17 11.54 -6.50
C ASP A 128 -18.67 10.57 -5.43
N ALA A 129 -18.95 10.87 -4.16
CA ALA A 129 -18.57 10.02 -3.03
C ALA A 129 -19.10 8.58 -3.12
N ALA A 130 -20.32 8.37 -3.63
CA ALA A 130 -20.92 7.04 -3.70
C ALA A 130 -20.21 6.19 -4.75
N TRP A 131 -19.93 6.78 -5.92
CA TRP A 131 -19.18 6.14 -6.98
C TRP A 131 -17.77 5.74 -6.51
N ILE A 132 -17.06 6.62 -5.77
CA ILE A 132 -15.71 6.28 -5.26
C ILE A 132 -15.78 5.10 -4.28
N ARG A 133 -16.80 5.05 -3.40
CA ARG A 133 -16.97 3.92 -2.47
C ARG A 133 -17.17 2.60 -3.22
N GLU A 134 -18.06 2.58 -4.21
CA GLU A 134 -18.29 1.38 -5.04
C GLU A 134 -17.02 0.98 -5.82
N TRP A 135 -16.27 1.95 -6.34
CA TRP A 135 -15.01 1.69 -7.01
C TRP A 135 -13.95 1.08 -6.07
N LEU A 136 -13.81 1.62 -4.86
CA LEU A 136 -12.90 1.09 -3.84
C LEU A 136 -13.32 -0.31 -3.37
N GLU A 137 -14.61 -0.58 -3.20
CA GLU A 137 -15.12 -1.91 -2.85
C GLU A 137 -14.77 -2.95 -3.92
N ARG A 138 -14.92 -2.59 -5.21
CA ARG A 138 -14.53 -3.46 -6.32
C ARG A 138 -13.03 -3.69 -6.37
N LEU A 139 -12.21 -2.69 -6.06
CA LEU A 139 -10.76 -2.85 -5.93
C LEU A 139 -10.42 -3.86 -4.81
N VAL A 140 -11.02 -3.72 -3.63
CA VAL A 140 -10.83 -4.66 -2.51
C VAL A 140 -11.28 -6.08 -2.89
N GLN A 141 -12.34 -6.24 -3.67
CA GLN A 141 -12.78 -7.55 -4.18
C GLN A 141 -11.81 -8.20 -5.17
N VAL A 142 -10.95 -7.42 -5.84
CA VAL A 142 -9.87 -8.01 -6.65
C VAL A 142 -8.84 -8.69 -5.74
N ASP A 143 -8.43 -8.03 -4.66
CA ASP A 143 -7.43 -8.57 -3.72
C ASP A 143 -7.96 -9.65 -2.79
N ALA A 144 -9.21 -9.54 -2.34
CA ALA A 144 -9.83 -10.56 -1.49
C ALA A 144 -9.92 -11.93 -2.18
N ALA A 145 -9.79 -11.98 -3.51
CA ALA A 145 -9.69 -13.23 -4.27
C ALA A 145 -8.29 -13.87 -4.22
N LEU A 146 -7.26 -13.13 -3.79
CA LEU A 146 -5.87 -13.56 -3.75
C LEU A 146 -5.44 -13.98 -2.34
N TYR A 147 -5.88 -13.24 -1.33
CA TYR A 147 -5.59 -13.50 0.06
C TYR A 147 -6.75 -13.05 0.94
N ALA A 148 -6.81 -13.58 2.16
CA ALA A 148 -7.82 -13.18 3.12
C ALA A 148 -7.51 -11.77 3.65
N TYR A 149 -8.25 -10.80 3.12
CA TYR A 149 -8.12 -9.39 3.49
C TYR A 149 -8.64 -9.18 4.91
N GLY A 150 -7.85 -8.53 5.77
CA GLY A 150 -8.29 -8.12 7.10
C GLY A 150 -8.38 -9.26 8.14
N GLU A 151 -7.60 -10.33 8.00
CA GLU A 151 -7.52 -11.36 9.05
C GLU A 151 -6.60 -10.96 10.22
N GLU A 152 -7.04 -11.27 11.43
CA GLU A 152 -6.25 -11.14 12.65
C GLU A 152 -5.01 -12.05 12.62
N PRO A 153 -3.89 -11.65 13.24
CA PRO A 153 -3.66 -10.36 13.92
C PRO A 153 -3.07 -9.28 13.00
N TYR A 154 -2.79 -9.61 11.74
CA TYR A 154 -1.96 -8.77 10.87
C TYR A 154 -2.73 -7.78 10.00
N PHE A 155 -4.05 -7.92 9.89
CA PHE A 155 -4.98 -7.04 9.16
C PHE A 155 -4.31 -6.34 7.98
N VAL A 156 -4.05 -7.09 6.91
CA VAL A 156 -3.28 -6.58 5.78
C VAL A 156 -4.13 -5.62 4.94
N THR A 157 -4.12 -4.35 5.34
CA THR A 157 -4.83 -3.23 4.71
C THR A 157 -3.82 -2.27 4.07
N GLY A 158 -3.79 -2.21 2.74
CA GLY A 158 -3.08 -1.18 1.97
C GLY A 158 -1.64 -0.86 2.42
N PHE A 159 -0.67 -1.73 2.12
CA PHE A 159 0.74 -1.42 2.35
C PHE A 159 1.26 -0.39 1.35
N ASN A 160 2.19 0.46 1.81
CA ASN A 160 2.92 1.28 0.85
C ASN A 160 3.88 0.42 0.01
N VAL A 161 4.34 0.98 -1.10
CA VAL A 161 5.20 0.26 -2.06
C VAL A 161 6.49 -0.30 -1.43
N HIS A 162 7.08 0.40 -0.45
CA HIS A 162 8.28 -0.08 0.25
C HIS A 162 7.98 -1.27 1.17
N CYS A 163 6.84 -1.28 1.85
CA CYS A 163 6.40 -2.42 2.65
C CYS A 163 6.21 -3.68 1.79
N TRP A 164 5.66 -3.55 0.59
CA TRP A 164 5.54 -4.68 -0.32
C TRP A 164 6.90 -5.22 -0.80
N LEU A 165 7.88 -4.34 -0.98
CA LEU A 165 9.27 -4.74 -1.27
C LEU A 165 9.90 -5.44 -0.07
N ASP A 166 9.71 -4.92 1.15
CA ASP A 166 10.16 -5.60 2.38
C ASP A 166 9.53 -7.01 2.48
N ILE A 167 8.23 -7.17 2.23
CA ILE A 167 7.57 -8.50 2.20
C ILE A 167 8.18 -9.42 1.13
N TYR A 168 8.51 -8.88 -0.05
CA TYR A 168 9.08 -9.65 -1.15
C TYR A 168 10.48 -10.22 -0.82
N PHE A 169 11.34 -9.38 -0.23
CA PHE A 169 12.77 -9.68 -0.06
C PHE A 169 13.16 -10.12 1.35
N ASP A 170 12.50 -9.63 2.40
CA ASP A 170 12.85 -9.95 3.77
C ASP A 170 12.19 -11.27 4.19
N GLU A 171 12.96 -12.35 4.06
CA GLU A 171 12.52 -13.68 4.47
C GLU A 171 12.28 -13.81 5.98
N SER A 172 12.86 -12.91 6.77
CA SER A 172 12.69 -12.95 8.22
C SER A 172 11.27 -12.59 8.64
N ILE A 173 10.49 -11.84 7.84
CA ILE A 173 9.06 -11.55 8.06
C ILE A 173 8.27 -12.85 7.85
N ASP A 174 8.44 -13.81 8.75
CA ASP A 174 7.84 -15.14 8.67
C ASP A 174 6.83 -15.33 9.79
N ALA A 175 5.58 -14.99 9.46
CA ALA A 175 4.42 -15.29 10.26
C ALA A 175 3.25 -15.58 9.32
N GLY A 176 3.00 -16.85 9.01
CA GLY A 176 1.83 -17.38 8.30
C GLY A 176 1.39 -16.57 7.07
N VAL A 177 0.58 -15.53 7.30
CA VAL A 177 0.10 -14.59 6.28
C VAL A 177 1.22 -14.01 5.40
N PHE A 178 2.35 -13.56 5.96
CA PHE A 178 3.37 -12.88 5.15
C PHE A 178 4.17 -13.82 4.25
N SER A 179 4.34 -15.08 4.62
CA SER A 179 4.99 -16.07 3.75
C SER A 179 4.09 -16.47 2.58
N ASP A 180 2.77 -16.55 2.81
CA ASP A 180 1.78 -16.73 1.73
C ASP A 180 1.72 -15.51 0.79
N LEU A 181 1.70 -14.28 1.33
CA LEU A 181 1.76 -13.07 0.50
C LEU A 181 3.05 -13.00 -0.32
N ARG A 182 4.20 -13.33 0.26
CA ARG A 182 5.49 -13.37 -0.45
C ARG A 182 5.45 -14.39 -1.59
N ARG A 183 4.89 -15.58 -1.34
CA ARG A 183 4.71 -16.61 -2.38
C ARG A 183 3.84 -16.09 -3.51
N LEU A 184 2.68 -15.50 -3.21
CA LEU A 184 1.79 -14.89 -4.20
C LEU A 184 2.48 -13.79 -5.02
N LEU A 185 3.28 -12.94 -4.36
CA LEU A 185 4.08 -11.92 -5.04
C LEU A 185 5.08 -12.54 -6.02
N ARG A 186 5.86 -13.54 -5.58
CA ARG A 186 6.86 -14.21 -6.41
C ARG A 186 6.23 -15.01 -7.57
N ASP A 187 5.02 -15.53 -7.39
CA ASP A 187 4.25 -16.19 -8.45
C ASP A 187 3.79 -15.22 -9.54
N HIS A 188 3.75 -13.92 -9.25
CA HIS A 188 3.22 -12.90 -10.17
C HIS A 188 4.23 -11.85 -10.61
N LEU A 189 5.34 -11.69 -9.89
CA LEU A 189 6.34 -10.66 -10.12
C LEU A 189 7.75 -11.23 -9.90
N ASP A 190 8.59 -11.13 -10.92
CA ASP A 190 10.00 -11.49 -10.83
C ASP A 190 10.86 -10.26 -10.55
N LEU A 191 11.32 -10.13 -9.31
CA LEU A 191 12.34 -9.18 -8.88
C LEU A 191 13.61 -9.91 -8.40
N GLY A 192 13.79 -11.18 -8.79
CA GLY A 192 14.92 -12.02 -8.35
C GLY A 192 16.28 -11.41 -8.70
N PHE A 193 16.35 -10.61 -9.77
CA PHE A 193 17.56 -9.87 -10.15
C PHE A 193 18.03 -8.82 -9.13
N LEU A 194 17.22 -8.50 -8.12
CA LEU A 194 17.54 -7.61 -7.00
C LEU A 194 17.91 -8.36 -5.71
N GLU A 195 17.80 -9.69 -5.69
CA GLU A 195 18.19 -10.50 -4.53
C GLU A 195 19.65 -10.26 -4.14
N GLY A 196 19.92 -10.24 -2.83
CA GLY A 196 21.22 -9.91 -2.26
C GLY A 196 21.66 -8.45 -2.41
N THR A 197 20.89 -7.61 -3.11
CA THR A 197 21.13 -6.16 -3.21
C THR A 197 20.10 -5.36 -2.44
N TYR A 198 18.83 -5.79 -2.44
CA TYR A 198 17.79 -5.13 -1.68
C TYR A 198 18.05 -5.27 -0.18
N VAL A 199 17.91 -4.16 0.55
CA VAL A 199 18.00 -4.10 2.01
C VAL A 199 16.66 -3.58 2.51
N PRO A 200 15.99 -4.24 3.47
CA PRO A 200 14.71 -3.77 4.00
C PRO A 200 14.79 -2.34 4.55
N GLN A 201 13.76 -1.53 4.30
CA GLN A 201 13.85 -0.08 4.49
C GLN A 201 12.78 0.53 5.40
N THR A 202 11.72 -0.23 5.75
CA THR A 202 10.56 0.33 6.46
C THR A 202 10.51 0.01 7.95
N GLY A 203 11.24 -1.01 8.41
CA GLY A 203 11.11 -1.56 9.77
C GLY A 203 9.85 -2.42 9.96
N LEU A 204 9.26 -2.91 8.86
CA LEU A 204 8.06 -3.74 8.88
C LEU A 204 8.24 -5.00 9.72
N LYS A 205 9.41 -5.64 9.67
CA LYS A 205 9.70 -6.84 10.47
C LYS A 205 9.50 -6.60 11.95
N GLU A 206 10.16 -5.57 12.49
CA GLU A 206 10.10 -5.24 13.91
C GLU A 206 8.68 -4.84 14.32
N LYS A 207 7.93 -4.20 13.42
CA LYS A 207 6.51 -3.90 13.63
C LYS A 207 5.65 -5.17 13.73
N VAL A 208 5.83 -6.10 12.79
CA VAL A 208 5.13 -7.39 12.77
C VAL A 208 5.45 -8.22 14.02
N ASP A 209 6.70 -8.20 14.47
CA ASP A 209 7.10 -8.85 15.72
C ASP A 209 6.36 -8.27 16.93
N LYS A 210 6.27 -6.94 17.03
CA LYS A 210 5.53 -6.30 18.13
C LYS A 210 4.04 -6.60 18.09
N ILE A 211 3.42 -6.68 16.91
CA ILE A 211 2.03 -7.11 16.75
C ILE A 211 1.85 -8.55 17.22
N SER A 212 2.79 -9.43 16.88
CA SER A 212 2.79 -10.84 17.30
C SER A 212 2.88 -10.96 18.82
N VAL A 213 3.77 -10.18 19.45
CA VAL A 213 3.90 -10.10 20.92
C VAL A 213 2.61 -9.60 21.55
N LEU A 214 2.02 -8.52 21.00
CA LEU A 214 0.75 -7.97 21.50
C LEU A 214 -0.38 -9.00 21.43
N SER A 215 -0.51 -9.71 20.30
CA SER A 215 -1.51 -10.77 20.11
C SER A 215 -1.30 -11.92 21.11
N ALA A 216 -0.05 -12.35 21.32
CA ALA A 216 0.28 -13.38 22.29
C ALA A 216 -0.01 -12.96 23.75
N MET A 217 -0.11 -11.67 24.05
CA MET A 217 -0.42 -11.13 25.38
C MET A 217 -1.93 -11.00 25.67
N GLN A 218 -2.79 -11.35 24.71
CA GLN A 218 -4.24 -11.29 24.83
C GLN A 218 -4.75 -12.02 26.09
N GLY A 219 -5.52 -11.29 26.91
CA GLY A 219 -6.12 -11.82 28.15
C GLY A 219 -5.15 -12.03 29.32
N MET A 220 -3.86 -11.72 29.17
CA MET A 220 -2.83 -11.93 30.20
C MET A 220 -2.13 -10.66 30.68
N ALA A 221 -2.02 -9.64 29.82
CA ALA A 221 -1.31 -8.40 30.14
C ALA A 221 -2.24 -7.33 30.74
N ASP A 222 -1.66 -6.45 31.56
CA ASP A 222 -2.36 -5.28 32.09
C ASP A 222 -2.63 -4.22 30.99
N PRO A 223 -3.68 -3.38 31.15
CA PRO A 223 -4.04 -2.37 30.15
C PRO A 223 -2.95 -1.32 29.85
N GLU A 224 -2.06 -1.01 30.81
CA GLU A 224 -1.00 -0.02 30.62
C GLU A 224 0.08 -0.57 29.67
N THR A 225 0.48 -1.83 29.86
CA THR A 225 1.42 -2.52 28.98
C THR A 225 0.88 -2.62 27.55
N ILE A 226 -0.40 -2.97 27.38
CA ILE A 226 -1.07 -3.00 26.07
C ILE A 226 -1.03 -1.63 25.41
N THR A 227 -1.41 -0.57 26.15
CA THR A 227 -1.43 0.80 25.63
C THR A 227 -0.04 1.27 25.17
N ARG A 228 1.01 0.98 25.94
CA ARG A 228 2.39 1.35 25.59
C ARG A 228 2.87 0.65 24.32
N LEU A 229 2.59 -0.65 24.17
CA LEU A 229 2.95 -1.40 22.97
C LEU A 229 2.23 -0.84 21.73
N LEU A 230 0.97 -0.44 21.88
CA LEU A 230 0.19 0.16 20.81
C LEU A 230 0.73 1.52 20.35
N VAL A 231 1.08 2.38 21.30
CA VAL A 231 1.74 3.66 20.99
C VAL A 231 3.05 3.42 20.24
N SER A 232 3.85 2.44 20.68
CA SER A 232 5.09 2.06 20.02
C SER A 232 4.88 1.48 18.60
N ILE A 233 3.89 0.62 18.38
CA ILE A 233 3.54 0.09 17.05
C ILE A 233 3.10 1.21 16.10
N ARG A 234 2.42 2.23 16.63
CA ARG A 234 1.97 3.41 15.87
C ARG A 234 3.14 4.34 15.53
N ASP A 235 3.94 4.70 16.52
CA ASP A 235 4.85 5.85 16.43
C ASP A 235 6.27 5.46 15.98
N ASP A 236 6.72 4.23 16.26
CA ASP A 236 8.12 3.83 15.98
C ASP A 236 8.37 3.43 14.52
N TYR A 237 7.30 3.28 13.71
CA TYR A 237 7.37 2.75 12.34
C TYR A 237 6.74 3.66 11.29
N PRO A 238 7.15 4.93 11.19
CA PRO A 238 6.51 5.92 10.31
C PRO A 238 6.61 5.57 8.82
N ARG A 239 7.61 4.76 8.44
CA ARG A 239 7.85 4.35 7.05
C ARG A 239 6.96 3.21 6.58
N THR A 240 6.17 2.60 7.47
CA THR A 240 5.25 1.52 7.10
C THR A 240 3.94 2.04 6.49
N GLY A 241 3.72 3.36 6.49
CA GLY A 241 2.53 4.03 5.99
C GLY A 241 1.51 4.35 7.09
N THR A 242 0.52 5.18 6.75
CA THR A 242 -0.61 5.53 7.60
C THR A 242 -1.66 4.44 7.56
N TYR A 243 -1.50 3.39 8.38
CA TYR A 243 -2.56 2.80 9.22
C TYR A 243 -2.12 1.50 9.88
N TYR A 244 -2.00 1.55 11.20
CA TYR A 244 -2.26 0.40 12.08
C TYR A 244 -3.08 0.86 13.30
N VAL A 245 -3.59 2.10 13.32
CA VAL A 245 -4.26 2.66 14.51
C VAL A 245 -5.71 2.20 14.55
N GLN A 246 -6.44 2.27 13.44
CA GLN A 246 -7.79 1.72 13.42
C GLN A 246 -7.77 0.20 13.48
N GLU A 247 -6.75 -0.44 12.89
CA GLU A 247 -6.51 -1.88 12.98
C GLU A 247 -6.16 -2.30 14.41
N ALA A 248 -5.27 -1.56 15.08
CA ALA A 248 -4.99 -1.76 16.51
C ALA A 248 -6.21 -1.52 17.39
N LEU A 249 -7.05 -0.53 17.06
CA LEU A 249 -8.30 -0.26 17.77
C LEU A 249 -9.37 -1.32 17.48
N ALA A 250 -9.42 -1.89 16.28
CA ALA A 250 -10.28 -3.00 15.91
C ALA A 250 -9.86 -4.29 16.62
N LEU A 251 -8.55 -4.57 16.63
CA LEU A 251 -7.95 -5.62 17.44
C LEU A 251 -8.33 -5.39 18.91
N LEU A 252 -8.13 -4.21 19.48
CA LEU A 252 -8.56 -3.88 20.85
C LEU A 252 -10.05 -4.13 21.11
N ALA A 253 -10.93 -3.82 20.15
CA ALA A 253 -12.36 -4.10 20.26
C ALA A 253 -12.65 -5.62 20.27
N ALA A 254 -11.90 -6.40 19.49
CA ALA A 254 -11.98 -7.87 19.52
C ALA A 254 -11.38 -8.45 20.82
N LEU A 255 -10.27 -7.88 21.31
CA LEU A 255 -9.55 -8.30 22.52
C LEU A 255 -10.31 -7.94 23.81
N GLY A 256 -11.00 -6.79 23.84
CA GLY A 256 -11.79 -6.31 24.99
C GLY A 256 -13.16 -6.95 25.13
N ASN A 257 -13.63 -7.66 24.09
CA ASN A 257 -14.87 -8.43 24.07
C ASN A 257 -14.59 -9.95 24.07
N GLY A 258 -13.66 -10.41 24.91
CA GLY A 258 -13.45 -11.86 25.11
C GLY A 258 -14.75 -12.58 25.55
N PRO A 259 -14.88 -13.89 25.30
CA PRO A 259 -16.12 -14.67 25.48
C PRO A 259 -16.75 -14.57 26.88
#